data_AF-A0A0M2HDV8-F1
#
_entry.id   AF-A0A0M2HDV8-F1
#
_cell.length_a   1.000
_cell.length_b   1.000
_cell.length_c   1.000
_cell.angle_alpha   90.00
_cell.angle_beta   90.00
_cell.angle_gamma   90.00
#
_symmetry.space_group_name_H-M   'P 1'
#
loop_
_entity.id
_entity.type
_entity.pdbx_description
1 polymer ?
#
loop_
_entity_poly.entity_id
_entity_poly.type
_entity_poly.pdbx_seq_one_letter_code
_entity_poly.pdbx_strand_id
1 'polypeptide(L)'
;MPGDEQLVRIDGRRLRITNLDKVLYPETGTTKGEVIDYYLRVAPMLIPHVVGRPVTRLRWPEGVDHEPFFAKDLERGAPSWVKRHPIPHSSGSKDYPLVSDVATLAYLAQVASLELHVPQWRFDAEGDPGRPDRMVLDLDPGPGVGLAECAQVARWAREILQDMGLDPLPVTSGSKGIHLYAALPGEQTSDDISLVAR
;
A
#
# COMPACT_ATOMS: atom_id res chain seq x y z
N MET A 1 7.27 -28.71 -11.69
CA MET A 1 8.67 -28.29 -11.93
C MET A 1 9.00 -27.23 -10.89
N PRO A 2 10.14 -27.29 -10.19
CA PRO A 2 10.59 -26.13 -9.41
C PRO A 2 10.74 -24.98 -10.41
N GLY A 3 9.96 -23.91 -10.26
CA GLY A 3 9.98 -22.81 -11.22
C GLY A 3 11.37 -22.20 -11.29
N ASP A 4 11.86 -21.92 -12.49
CA ASP A 4 13.21 -21.42 -12.72
C ASP A 4 13.52 -20.23 -11.81
N GLU A 5 14.52 -20.41 -10.96
CA GLU A 5 15.06 -19.35 -10.13
C GLU A 5 15.98 -18.48 -10.96
N GLN A 6 15.80 -17.16 -10.89
CA GLN A 6 16.60 -16.20 -11.62
C GLN A 6 17.12 -15.13 -10.66
N LEU A 7 18.40 -14.80 -10.81
CA LEU A 7 19.00 -13.67 -10.13
C LEU A 7 19.04 -12.48 -11.08
N VAL A 8 18.24 -11.46 -10.79
CA VAL A 8 18.15 -10.24 -11.61
C VAL A 8 18.77 -9.05 -10.91
N ARG A 9 19.06 -8.00 -11.67
CA ARG A 9 19.45 -6.69 -11.13
C ARG A 9 18.34 -5.68 -11.40
N ILE A 10 17.81 -5.07 -10.35
CA ILE A 10 16.80 -4.01 -10.41
C ILE A 10 17.33 -2.85 -9.58
N ASP A 11 17.44 -1.66 -10.19
CA ASP A 11 17.95 -0.45 -9.54
C ASP A 11 19.29 -0.67 -8.79
N GLY A 12 20.22 -1.37 -9.44
CA GLY A 12 21.53 -1.74 -8.88
C GLY A 12 21.50 -2.81 -7.78
N ARG A 13 20.33 -3.24 -7.30
CA ARG A 13 20.16 -4.30 -6.31
C ARG A 13 20.03 -5.67 -6.96
N ARG A 14 20.66 -6.68 -6.35
CA ARG A 14 20.44 -8.09 -6.74
C ARG A 14 19.20 -8.62 -6.07
N LEU A 15 18.29 -9.19 -6.85
CA LEU A 15 17.04 -9.77 -6.38
C LEU A 15 16.87 -11.17 -6.97
N ARG A 16 16.53 -12.13 -6.10
CA ARG A 16 16.21 -13.50 -6.47
C ARG A 16 14.71 -13.60 -6.73
N ILE A 17 14.35 -13.90 -7.97
CA ILE A 17 12.97 -14.07 -8.43
C ILE A 17 12.76 -15.53 -8.77
N THR A 18 11.56 -16.03 -8.51
CA THR A 18 11.20 -17.45 -8.69
C THR A 18 9.78 -17.56 -9.20
N ASN A 19 9.36 -18.71 -9.73
CA ASN A 19 7.94 -19.02 -10.01
C ASN A 19 7.21 -17.89 -10.76
N LEU A 20 7.85 -17.30 -11.77
CA LEU A 20 7.29 -16.17 -12.51
C LEU A 20 5.95 -16.52 -13.18
N ASP A 21 5.84 -17.73 -13.70
CA ASP A 21 4.63 -18.24 -14.36
C ASP A 21 3.55 -18.70 -13.37
N LYS A 22 3.76 -18.56 -12.05
CA LYS A 22 2.73 -18.90 -11.06
C LYS A 22 1.54 -17.96 -11.22
N VAL A 23 0.38 -18.52 -11.56
CA VAL A 23 -0.89 -17.78 -11.60
C VAL A 23 -1.28 -17.38 -10.19
N LEU A 24 -1.46 -16.07 -9.96
CA LEU A 24 -1.94 -15.51 -8.70
C LEU A 24 -3.41 -15.09 -8.78
N TYR A 25 -3.92 -14.80 -9.98
CA TYR A 25 -5.33 -14.49 -10.24
C TYR A 25 -5.90 -15.52 -11.24
N PRO A 26 -6.52 -16.61 -10.78
CA PRO A 26 -6.97 -17.70 -11.65
C PRO A 26 -8.01 -17.30 -12.69
N GLU A 27 -8.94 -16.40 -12.35
CA GLU A 27 -9.99 -15.94 -13.26
C GLU A 27 -9.44 -15.25 -14.52
N THR A 28 -8.37 -14.46 -14.38
CA THR A 28 -7.75 -13.71 -15.48
C THR A 28 -6.47 -14.37 -16.01
N GLY A 29 -5.96 -15.40 -15.32
CA GLY A 29 -4.67 -16.01 -15.60
C GLY A 29 -3.46 -15.16 -15.19
N THR A 30 -3.65 -14.05 -14.47
CA THR A 30 -2.54 -13.12 -14.14
C THR A 30 -1.49 -13.81 -13.28
N THR A 31 -0.26 -13.79 -13.78
CA THR A 31 0.91 -14.45 -13.21
C THR A 31 1.68 -13.55 -12.24
N LYS A 32 2.53 -14.14 -11.41
CA LYS A 32 3.42 -13.39 -10.51
C LYS A 32 4.39 -12.49 -11.29
N GLY A 33 4.87 -12.93 -12.44
CA GLY A 33 5.71 -12.11 -13.31
C GLY A 33 4.99 -10.85 -13.79
N GLU A 34 3.72 -10.96 -14.17
CA GLU A 34 2.90 -9.80 -14.56
C GLU A 34 2.60 -8.87 -13.39
N VAL A 35 2.40 -9.39 -12.18
CA VAL A 35 2.28 -8.56 -10.97
C VAL A 35 3.59 -7.78 -10.71
N ILE A 36 4.75 -8.44 -10.81
CA ILE A 36 6.05 -7.77 -10.67
C ILE A 36 6.20 -6.69 -11.74
N ASP A 37 5.94 -7.01 -13.00
CA ASP A 37 6.00 -6.06 -14.11
C ASP A 37 5.08 -4.85 -13.91
N TYR A 38 3.84 -5.07 -13.46
CA TYR A 38 2.91 -3.99 -13.12
C TYR A 38 3.49 -3.06 -12.05
N TYR A 39 3.99 -3.60 -10.94
CA TYR A 39 4.63 -2.82 -9.88
C TYR A 39 5.81 -2.00 -10.40
N LEU A 40 6.65 -2.57 -11.28
CA LEU A 40 7.78 -1.87 -11.88
C LEU A 40 7.34 -0.69 -12.75
N ARG A 41 6.29 -0.88 -13.57
CA ARG A 41 5.75 0.17 -14.45
C ARG A 41 5.12 1.33 -13.68
N VAL A 42 4.38 1.04 -12.61
CA VAL A 42 3.71 2.09 -11.82
C VAL A 42 4.59 2.71 -10.74
N ALA A 43 5.79 2.15 -10.49
CA ALA A 43 6.68 2.61 -9.42
C ALA A 43 6.93 4.13 -9.39
N PRO A 44 7.17 4.83 -10.54
CA PRO A 44 7.38 6.28 -10.53
C PRO A 44 6.20 7.08 -9.97
N MET A 45 4.97 6.55 -10.10
CA MET A 45 3.75 7.17 -9.59
C MET A 45 3.40 6.67 -8.18
N LEU A 46 3.65 5.38 -7.88
CA LEU A 46 3.29 4.78 -6.60
C LEU A 46 4.23 5.22 -5.47
N ILE A 47 5.56 5.21 -5.70
CA ILE A 47 6.57 5.47 -4.66
C ILE A 47 6.34 6.81 -3.93
N PRO A 48 6.07 7.95 -4.61
CA PRO A 48 5.79 9.22 -3.94
C PRO A 48 4.66 9.17 -2.90
N HIS A 49 3.71 8.25 -3.03
CA HIS A 49 2.57 8.12 -2.12
C HIS A 49 2.82 7.21 -0.92
N VAL A 50 3.85 6.35 -0.96
CA VAL A 50 4.19 5.38 0.10
C VAL A 50 5.53 5.64 0.78
N VAL A 51 6.40 6.46 0.18
CA VAL A 51 7.73 6.76 0.71
C VAL A 51 7.65 7.36 2.12
N GLY A 52 8.53 6.88 3.00
CA GLY A 52 8.58 7.32 4.40
C GLY A 52 7.46 6.77 5.29
N ARG A 53 6.55 5.94 4.75
CA ARG A 53 5.45 5.32 5.50
C ARG A 53 5.77 3.86 5.79
N PRO A 54 5.44 3.33 6.99
CA PRO A 54 5.55 1.91 7.27
C PRO A 54 4.54 1.12 6.45
N VAL A 55 5.01 0.14 5.67
CA VAL A 55 4.15 -0.64 4.78
C VAL A 55 3.70 -1.95 5.45
N THR A 56 2.39 -2.08 5.68
CA THR A 56 1.75 -3.37 5.98
C THR A 56 1.42 -4.06 4.67
N ARG A 57 1.73 -5.35 4.55
CA ARG A 57 1.48 -6.12 3.33
C ARG A 57 0.36 -7.11 3.55
N LEU A 58 -0.58 -7.22 2.62
CA LEU A 58 -1.49 -8.36 2.54
C LEU A 58 -0.97 -9.30 1.44
N ARG A 59 -0.73 -10.56 1.81
CA ARG A 59 0.03 -11.50 1.00
C ARG A 59 -0.79 -12.72 0.60
N TRP A 60 -0.69 -13.10 -0.67
CA TRP A 60 -1.29 -14.31 -1.26
C TRP A 60 -0.22 -15.18 -1.93
N PRO A 61 0.65 -15.87 -1.17
CA PRO A 61 1.69 -16.70 -1.78
C PRO A 61 1.14 -17.76 -2.72
N GLU A 62 -0.07 -18.26 -2.46
CA GLU A 62 -0.77 -19.28 -3.25
C GLU A 62 -1.77 -18.72 -4.27
N GLY A 63 -1.96 -17.40 -4.34
CA GLY A 63 -2.95 -16.75 -5.21
C GLY A 63 -4.26 -16.40 -4.49
N VAL A 64 -5.11 -15.61 -5.16
CA VAL A 64 -6.28 -14.94 -4.55
C VAL A 64 -7.42 -15.86 -4.14
N ASP A 65 -7.45 -17.10 -4.65
CA ASP A 65 -8.43 -18.13 -4.26
C ASP A 65 -8.08 -18.80 -2.90
N HIS A 66 -6.94 -18.43 -2.30
CA HIS A 66 -6.48 -18.92 -1.01
C HIS A 66 -6.49 -17.80 0.04
N GLU A 67 -6.59 -18.20 1.32
CA GLU A 67 -6.63 -17.26 2.44
C GLU A 67 -5.34 -16.40 2.48
N PRO A 68 -5.46 -15.06 2.49
CA PRO A 68 -4.31 -14.19 2.67
C PRO A 68 -3.85 -14.11 4.12
N PHE A 69 -2.71 -13.46 4.34
CA PHE A 69 -2.31 -13.03 5.66
C PHE A 69 -1.66 -11.64 5.66
N PHE A 70 -1.91 -10.90 6.74
CA PHE A 70 -1.25 -9.63 6.98
C PHE A 70 0.16 -9.82 7.51
N ALA A 71 1.13 -9.16 6.87
CA ALA A 71 2.51 -9.08 7.30
C ALA A 71 2.86 -7.63 7.63
N LYS A 72 3.01 -7.36 8.93
CA LYS A 72 3.52 -6.09 9.47
C LYS A 72 5.03 -6.12 9.60
N ASP A 73 5.53 -7.17 10.22
CA ASP A 73 6.97 -7.40 10.42
C ASP A 73 7.63 -7.90 9.12
N LEU A 74 8.81 -7.38 8.81
CA LEU A 74 9.60 -7.77 7.65
C LEU A 74 10.19 -9.16 7.88
N GLU A 75 9.98 -10.05 6.91
CA GLU A 75 10.44 -11.43 7.02
C GLU A 75 11.97 -11.54 7.17
N ARG A 76 12.43 -12.51 7.97
CA ARG A 76 13.86 -12.74 8.27
C ARG A 76 14.73 -12.92 7.04
N GLY A 77 14.17 -13.46 5.95
CA GLY A 77 14.86 -13.68 4.68
C GLY A 77 14.87 -12.47 3.74
N ALA A 78 14.35 -11.32 4.16
CA ALA A 78 14.32 -10.13 3.32
C ALA A 78 15.74 -9.64 2.98
N PRO A 79 15.96 -9.14 1.75
CA PRO A 79 17.25 -8.60 1.37
C PRO A 79 17.71 -7.50 2.33
N SER A 80 18.99 -7.49 2.68
CA SER A 80 19.56 -6.54 3.64
C SER A 80 19.44 -5.08 3.22
N TRP A 81 19.23 -4.82 1.93
CA TRP A 81 19.06 -3.50 1.38
C TRP A 81 17.62 -2.95 1.48
N VAL A 82 16.63 -3.79 1.82
CA VAL A 82 15.27 -3.33 2.08
C VAL A 82 15.30 -2.51 3.38
N LYS A 83 15.10 -1.20 3.23
CA LYS A 83 15.00 -0.29 4.37
C LYS A 83 13.83 -0.69 5.25
N ARG A 84 14.01 -0.60 6.55
CA ARG A 84 13.01 -0.95 7.55
C ARG A 84 13.07 0.02 8.71
N HIS A 85 11.94 0.18 9.41
CA HIS A 85 11.87 0.93 10.64
C HIS A 85 11.11 0.14 11.72
N PRO A 86 11.65 0.02 12.94
CA PRO A 86 10.93 -0.63 14.02
C PRO A 86 9.73 0.20 14.49
N ILE A 87 8.62 -0.46 14.80
CA ILE A 87 7.48 0.12 15.52
C ILE A 87 7.18 -0.75 16.75
N PRO A 88 7.15 -0.17 17.96
CA PRO A 88 6.73 -0.88 19.16
C PRO A 88 5.28 -1.35 19.07
N HIS A 89 5.04 -2.62 19.41
CA HIS A 89 3.69 -3.15 19.63
C HIS A 89 3.64 -3.88 20.98
N SER A 90 2.42 -4.17 21.45
CA SER A 90 2.20 -4.93 22.69
C SER A 90 2.86 -6.32 22.67
N SER A 91 3.02 -6.92 21.49
CA SER A 91 3.66 -8.22 21.29
C SER A 91 5.17 -8.13 21.01
N GLY A 92 5.79 -6.95 21.16
CA GLY A 92 7.17 -6.68 20.76
C GLY A 92 7.27 -5.81 19.50
N SER A 93 8.48 -5.28 19.27
CA SER A 93 8.77 -4.43 18.10
C SER A 93 8.65 -5.21 16.79
N LYS A 94 8.15 -4.57 15.74
CA LYS A 94 8.08 -5.11 14.38
C LYS A 94 8.80 -4.19 13.42
N ASP A 95 9.62 -4.75 12.55
CA ASP A 95 10.32 -4.02 11.50
C ASP A 95 9.40 -3.84 10.30
N TYR A 96 8.92 -2.63 10.05
CA TYR A 96 8.12 -2.34 8.85
C TYR A 96 9.03 -2.00 7.68
N PRO A 97 8.84 -2.61 6.49
CA PRO A 97 9.56 -2.18 5.30
C PRO A 97 9.15 -0.77 4.89
N LEU A 98 10.12 -0.02 4.39
CA LEU A 98 9.93 1.28 3.77
C LEU A 98 10.15 1.14 2.26
N VAL A 99 9.15 1.54 1.49
CA VAL A 99 9.22 1.49 0.03
C VAL A 99 9.75 2.84 -0.47
N SER A 100 11.06 2.91 -0.76
CA SER A 100 11.72 4.12 -1.31
C SER A 100 12.28 3.95 -2.71
N ASP A 101 12.22 2.75 -3.27
CA ASP A 101 12.85 2.43 -4.55
C ASP A 101 12.14 1.28 -5.27
N VAL A 102 12.45 1.15 -6.56
CA VAL A 102 11.85 0.17 -7.47
C VAL A 102 12.23 -1.26 -7.07
N ALA A 103 13.46 -1.46 -6.59
CA ALA A 103 13.92 -2.78 -6.15
C ALA A 103 13.08 -3.31 -4.98
N THR A 104 12.74 -2.45 -4.01
CA THR A 104 11.91 -2.82 -2.86
C THR A 104 10.51 -3.23 -3.31
N LEU A 105 9.90 -2.50 -4.25
CA LEU A 105 8.60 -2.90 -4.83
C LEU A 105 8.66 -4.26 -5.52
N ALA A 106 9.68 -4.48 -6.35
CA ALA A 106 9.88 -5.76 -7.02
C ALA A 106 10.03 -6.91 -6.02
N TYR A 107 10.74 -6.67 -4.91
CA TYR A 107 10.86 -7.64 -3.83
C TYR A 107 9.51 -7.95 -3.16
N LEU A 108 8.73 -6.91 -2.80
CA LEU A 108 7.42 -7.10 -2.18
C LEU A 108 6.46 -7.88 -3.09
N ALA A 109 6.47 -7.62 -4.40
CA ALA A 109 5.73 -8.38 -5.40
C ALA A 109 6.22 -9.83 -5.53
N GLN A 110 7.54 -10.07 -5.51
CA GLN A 110 8.13 -11.41 -5.54
C GLN A 110 7.68 -12.28 -4.35
N VAL A 111 7.45 -11.68 -3.18
CA VAL A 111 6.91 -12.38 -1.99
C VAL A 111 5.38 -12.38 -1.93
N ALA A 112 4.73 -12.07 -3.06
CA ALA A 112 3.28 -12.05 -3.27
C ALA A 112 2.52 -11.07 -2.36
N SER A 113 3.11 -9.91 -2.06
CA SER A 113 2.40 -8.79 -1.44
C SER A 113 1.56 -8.10 -2.50
N LEU A 114 0.30 -8.52 -2.65
CA LEU A 114 -0.57 -7.97 -3.68
C LEU A 114 -1.11 -6.59 -3.27
N GLU A 115 -1.31 -6.38 -1.97
CA GLU A 115 -1.72 -5.08 -1.43
C GLU A 115 -0.67 -4.50 -0.47
N LEU A 116 -0.48 -3.18 -0.58
CA LEU A 116 0.39 -2.38 0.27
C LEU A 116 -0.46 -1.35 1.01
N HIS A 117 -0.52 -1.49 2.32
CA HIS A 117 -1.30 -0.63 3.22
C HIS A 117 -0.37 0.32 3.96
N VAL A 118 -0.64 1.62 3.89
CA VAL A 118 0.16 2.67 4.53
C VAL A 118 -0.70 3.61 5.36
N PRO A 119 -0.20 4.12 6.51
CA PRO A 119 -0.88 5.15 7.27
C PRO A 119 -0.87 6.51 6.55
N GLN A 120 -1.54 7.50 7.14
CA GLN A 120 -1.58 8.86 6.60
C GLN A 120 -0.45 9.76 7.10
N TRP A 121 0.45 9.23 7.94
CA TRP A 121 1.68 9.88 8.40
C TRP A 121 2.93 9.26 7.80
N ARG A 122 4.07 9.93 7.96
CA ARG A 122 5.43 9.45 7.64
C ARG A 122 6.29 9.48 8.90
N PHE A 123 7.34 8.67 8.95
CA PHE A 123 8.33 8.81 10.02
C PHE A 123 8.96 10.20 9.97
N ASP A 124 9.19 10.80 11.14
CA ASP A 124 9.97 12.03 11.28
C ASP A 124 11.49 11.75 11.23
N ALA A 125 12.31 12.76 11.53
CA ALA A 125 13.76 12.65 11.47
C ALA A 125 14.31 11.75 12.59
N GLU A 126 13.60 11.68 13.71
CA GLU A 126 13.90 10.88 14.89
C GLU A 126 13.46 9.42 14.74
N GLY A 127 12.59 9.13 13.76
CA GLY A 127 12.05 7.80 13.50
C GLY A 127 10.73 7.53 14.22
N ASP A 128 10.09 8.54 14.79
CA ASP A 128 8.79 8.44 15.41
C ASP A 128 7.66 8.69 14.39
N PRO A 129 6.42 8.24 14.68
CA PRO A 129 5.27 8.60 13.85
C PRO A 129 5.06 10.11 13.83
N GLY A 130 5.30 10.72 12.66
CA GLY A 130 5.06 12.14 12.45
C GLY A 130 3.58 12.51 12.42
N ARG A 131 3.31 13.80 12.22
CA ARG A 131 1.95 14.28 11.94
C ARG A 131 1.49 13.81 10.56
N PRO A 132 0.20 13.49 10.35
CA PRO A 132 -0.30 13.13 9.03
C PRO A 132 -0.13 14.26 8.03
N ASP A 133 0.42 13.93 6.87
CA ASP A 133 0.60 14.84 5.72
C ASP A 133 -0.58 14.76 4.75
N ARG A 134 -1.55 13.90 5.04
CA ARG A 134 -2.81 13.77 4.31
C ARG A 134 -3.92 13.24 5.22
N MET A 135 -5.16 13.45 4.80
CA MET A 135 -6.31 12.69 5.29
C MET A 135 -6.85 11.78 4.19
N VAL A 136 -7.63 10.79 4.61
CA VAL A 136 -8.44 9.97 3.71
C VAL A 136 -9.86 9.89 4.27
N LEU A 137 -10.85 10.13 3.42
CA LEU A 137 -12.23 9.77 3.68
C LEU A 137 -12.55 8.51 2.89
N ASP A 138 -12.96 7.46 3.60
CA ASP A 138 -13.28 6.16 3.02
C ASP A 138 -14.79 6.03 2.80
N LEU A 139 -15.21 5.92 1.54
CA LEU A 139 -16.61 5.84 1.15
C LEU A 139 -16.91 4.42 0.66
N ASP A 140 -17.48 3.62 1.56
CA ASP A 140 -17.93 2.27 1.26
C ASP A 140 -19.43 2.21 0.99
N PRO A 141 -19.87 1.63 -0.14
CA PRO A 141 -21.29 1.45 -0.40
C PRO A 141 -21.89 0.40 0.54
N GLY A 142 -23.03 0.76 1.15
CA GLY A 142 -23.85 -0.18 1.90
C GLY A 142 -24.55 -1.22 1.01
N PRO A 143 -25.27 -2.19 1.61
CA PRO A 143 -26.01 -3.19 0.85
C PRO A 143 -26.96 -2.57 -0.19
N GLY A 144 -26.90 -3.04 -1.44
CA GLY A 144 -27.75 -2.56 -2.53
C GLY A 144 -27.27 -1.27 -3.21
N VAL A 145 -26.13 -0.73 -2.79
CA VAL A 145 -25.53 0.48 -3.37
C VAL A 145 -24.29 0.09 -4.19
N GLY A 146 -24.11 0.69 -5.37
CA GLY A 146 -22.99 0.41 -6.26
C GLY A 146 -21.94 1.53 -6.26
N LEU A 147 -20.90 1.34 -7.09
CA LEU A 147 -19.83 2.31 -7.26
C LEU A 147 -20.33 3.65 -7.83
N ALA A 148 -21.39 3.64 -8.64
CA ALA A 148 -21.96 4.86 -9.23
C ALA A 148 -22.57 5.78 -8.17
N GLU A 149 -23.31 5.20 -7.22
CA GLU A 149 -23.87 5.93 -6.08
C GLU A 149 -22.76 6.38 -5.12
N CYS A 150 -21.76 5.53 -4.86
CA CYS A 150 -20.57 5.91 -4.10
C CYS A 150 -19.87 7.13 -4.74
N ALA A 151 -19.75 7.17 -6.07
CA ALA A 151 -19.18 8.30 -6.78
C ALA A 151 -20.03 9.58 -6.65
N GLN A 152 -21.36 9.46 -6.54
CA GLN A 152 -22.22 10.60 -6.25
C GLN A 152 -21.98 11.15 -4.84
N VAL A 153 -21.86 10.28 -3.84
CA VAL A 153 -21.51 10.67 -2.47
C VAL A 153 -20.12 11.31 -2.42
N ALA A 154 -19.15 10.75 -3.16
CA ALA A 154 -17.80 11.31 -3.26
C ALA A 154 -17.78 12.74 -3.81
N ARG A 155 -18.68 13.07 -4.77
CA ARG A 155 -18.83 14.46 -5.27
C ARG A 155 -19.36 15.40 -4.19
N TRP A 156 -20.37 14.98 -3.42
CA TRP A 156 -20.90 15.79 -2.33
C TRP A 156 -19.89 15.99 -1.20
N ALA A 157 -19.20 14.92 -0.79
CA ALA A 157 -18.15 15.00 0.21
C ALA A 157 -17.00 15.91 -0.25
N ARG A 158 -16.67 15.89 -1.55
CA ARG A 158 -15.67 16.79 -2.13
C ARG A 158 -16.07 18.26 -1.98
N GLU A 159 -17.32 18.64 -2.23
CA GLU A 159 -17.80 20.02 -2.03
C GLU A 159 -17.61 20.47 -0.58
N ILE A 160 -18.02 19.64 0.39
CA ILE A 160 -17.86 19.93 1.82
C ILE A 160 -16.38 20.12 2.19
N LEU A 161 -15.50 19.22 1.74
CA LEU A 161 -14.06 19.31 2.02
C LEU A 161 -13.43 20.56 1.37
N GLN A 162 -13.90 20.98 0.19
CA GLN A 162 -13.46 22.21 -0.45
C GLN A 162 -13.87 23.47 0.34
N ASP A 163 -15.06 23.50 0.92
CA ASP A 163 -15.50 24.58 1.80
C ASP A 163 -14.64 24.67 3.08
N MET A 164 -14.02 23.56 3.49
CA MET A 164 -13.04 23.51 4.58
C MET A 164 -11.61 23.89 4.15
N GLY A 165 -11.41 24.27 2.88
CA GLY A 165 -10.11 24.67 2.34
C GLY A 165 -9.21 23.51 1.90
N LEU A 166 -9.76 22.30 1.73
CA LEU A 166 -9.03 21.13 1.26
C LEU A 166 -9.22 20.91 -0.25
N ASP A 167 -8.29 20.21 -0.89
CA ASP A 167 -8.45 19.76 -2.29
C ASP A 167 -8.43 18.21 -2.35
N PRO A 168 -9.60 17.57 -2.21
CA PRO A 168 -9.68 16.11 -2.20
C PRO A 168 -9.63 15.52 -3.62
N LEU A 169 -8.81 14.48 -3.76
CA LEU A 169 -8.62 13.71 -4.98
C LEU A 169 -9.21 12.29 -4.82
N PRO A 170 -10.07 11.84 -5.74
CA PRO A 170 -10.69 10.51 -5.67
C PRO A 170 -9.75 9.41 -6.16
N VAL A 171 -9.76 8.28 -5.46
CA VAL A 171 -9.09 7.03 -5.83
C VAL A 171 -10.08 5.89 -5.60
N THR A 172 -10.44 5.15 -6.66
CA THR A 172 -11.25 3.92 -6.49
C THR A 172 -10.47 2.93 -5.64
N SER A 173 -11.10 2.30 -4.65
CA SER A 173 -10.40 1.42 -3.71
C SER A 173 -9.88 0.12 -4.36
N GLY A 174 -10.40 -0.23 -5.53
CA GLY A 174 -10.16 -1.53 -6.19
C GLY A 174 -11.10 -2.63 -5.69
N SER A 175 -11.94 -2.35 -4.69
CA SER A 175 -13.00 -3.23 -4.22
C SER A 175 -14.38 -2.68 -4.60
N LYS A 176 -15.11 -2.05 -3.67
CA LYS A 176 -16.47 -1.54 -3.88
C LYS A 176 -16.58 -0.01 -3.77
N GLY A 177 -15.63 0.64 -3.10
CA GLY A 177 -15.71 2.02 -2.66
C GLY A 177 -14.76 3.00 -3.35
N ILE A 178 -14.76 4.23 -2.84
CA ILE A 178 -13.89 5.32 -3.27
C ILE A 178 -13.25 5.96 -2.04
N HIS A 179 -11.94 6.16 -2.10
CA HIS A 179 -11.21 6.99 -1.15
C HIS A 179 -11.09 8.42 -1.67
N LEU A 180 -11.31 9.41 -0.83
CA LEU A 180 -10.96 10.81 -1.10
C LEU A 180 -9.73 11.19 -0.27
N TYR A 181 -8.61 11.50 -0.93
CA TYR A 181 -7.39 11.95 -0.26
C TYR A 181 -7.24 13.45 -0.38
N ALA A 182 -6.94 14.13 0.73
CA ALA A 182 -6.58 15.55 0.73
C ALA A 182 -5.26 15.75 1.45
N ALA A 183 -4.39 16.61 0.92
CA ALA A 183 -3.14 16.99 1.57
C ALA A 183 -3.41 17.81 2.83
N LEU A 184 -2.55 17.64 3.84
CA LEU A 184 -2.59 18.39 5.09
C LEU A 184 -1.26 19.09 5.34
N PRO A 185 -1.25 20.22 6.08
CA PRO A 185 -0.02 20.94 6.42
C PRO A 185 0.87 20.19 7.42
N GLY A 186 0.40 19.09 8.03
CA GLY A 186 1.16 18.32 9.01
C GLY A 186 1.18 18.94 10.41
N GLU A 187 0.14 19.69 10.77
CA GLU A 187 0.04 20.34 12.09
C GLU A 187 -0.83 19.54 13.07
N GLN A 188 -1.86 18.87 12.52
CA GLN A 188 -2.86 18.12 13.27
C GLN A 188 -2.37 16.74 13.68
N THR A 189 -2.88 16.21 14.78
CA THR A 189 -2.66 14.81 15.17
C THR A 189 -3.57 13.87 14.36
N SER A 190 -3.24 12.57 14.34
CA SER A 190 -4.12 11.55 13.76
C SER A 190 -5.52 11.54 14.41
N ASP A 191 -5.60 11.84 15.71
CA ASP A 191 -6.87 11.88 16.44
C ASP A 191 -7.71 13.09 16.02
N ASP A 192 -7.09 14.27 15.84
CA ASP A 192 -7.78 15.47 15.37
C ASP A 192 -8.40 15.25 13.98
N ILE A 193 -7.64 14.65 13.06
CA ILE A 193 -8.12 14.35 11.70
C ILE A 193 -9.24 13.31 11.72
N SER A 194 -9.14 12.33 12.61
CA SER A 194 -10.18 11.30 12.76
C SER A 194 -11.50 11.88 13.26
N LEU A 195 -11.50 13.01 13.97
CA LEU A 195 -12.72 13.72 14.38
C LEU A 195 -13.40 14.43 13.20
N VAL A 196 -12.63 14.95 12.25
CA VAL A 196 -13.16 15.57 11.03
C VAL A 196 -13.82 14.54 10.11
N ALA A 197 -13.32 13.31 10.11
CA ALA A 197 -13.81 12.22 9.28
C ALA A 197 -15.01 11.44 9.88
N ARG A 198 -15.52 11.83 11.05
CA ARG A 198 -16.69 11.23 11.72
C ARG A 198 -17.96 12.02 11.44
#